data_AF-A0A2C1E061-F1
#
_entry.id   AF-A0A2C1E061-F1
#
_cell.length_a   1.000
_cell.length_b   1.000
_cell.length_c   1.000
_cell.angle_alpha   90.00
_cell.angle_beta   90.00
_cell.angle_gamma   90.00
#
_symmetry.space_group_name_H-M   'P 1'
#
loop_
_entity.id
_entity.type
_entity.pdbx_description
1 polymer ?
#
loop_
_entity_poly.entity_id
_entity_poly.type
_entity_poly.pdbx_seq_one_letter_code
_entity_poly.pdbx_strand_id
1 'polypeptide(L)'
;MKQLIVKDFIIQWKFFIWYILYPIFFYMALTDTKNLFIIMSVIITVGATVKTFEADRKNESEVILNSLPISRKQIVFAKYIVAIIILFISVTIGCFTMGMKNGANVFEFIETTMVASISFTLVYLSFVLPISFWLGYKKSIFITLFILIAPVLILETFFQINLEQIQLYNSILLISSICMFIVSVFVSVKVYEKREF
;
A
#
# COMPACT_ATOMS: atom_id res chain seq x y z
N MET A 1 -8.89 -16.82 -10.70
CA MET A 1 -7.74 -16.32 -9.91
C MET A 1 -6.66 -15.71 -10.81
N LYS A 2 -5.88 -16.48 -11.59
CA LYS A 2 -4.74 -15.96 -12.39
C LYS A 2 -5.12 -14.80 -13.34
N GLN A 3 -6.25 -14.92 -14.04
CA GLN A 3 -6.72 -13.88 -14.98
C GLN A 3 -7.02 -12.53 -14.30
N LEU A 4 -7.47 -12.55 -13.04
CA LEU A 4 -7.76 -11.33 -12.27
C LEU A 4 -6.47 -10.57 -11.95
N ILE A 5 -5.45 -11.31 -11.49
CA ILE A 5 -4.14 -10.76 -11.16
C ILE A 5 -3.49 -10.16 -12.41
N VAL A 6 -3.57 -10.87 -13.56
CA VAL A 6 -3.02 -10.38 -14.83
C VAL A 6 -3.73 -9.10 -15.29
N LYS A 7 -5.07 -9.03 -15.17
CA LYS A 7 -5.84 -7.82 -15.50
C LYS A 7 -5.35 -6.62 -14.69
N ASP A 8 -5.20 -6.78 -13.38
CA ASP A 8 -4.77 -5.69 -12.49
C ASP A 8 -3.30 -5.29 -12.77
N PHE A 9 -2.45 -6.24 -13.13
CA PHE A 9 -1.07 -5.98 -13.53
C PHE A 9 -0.98 -5.18 -14.85
N ILE A 10 -1.83 -5.48 -15.84
CA ILE A 10 -1.89 -4.72 -17.11
C ILE A 10 -2.30 -3.27 -16.84
N ILE A 11 -3.27 -3.05 -15.95
CA ILE A 11 -3.69 -1.70 -15.56
C ILE A 11 -2.51 -0.96 -14.92
N GLN A 12 -1.77 -1.60 -14.01
CA GLN A 12 -0.59 -1.01 -13.37
C GLN A 12 0.53 -0.72 -14.37
N TRP A 13 0.72 -1.56 -15.38
CA TRP A 13 1.73 -1.38 -16.42
C TRP A 13 1.54 -0.06 -17.17
N LYS A 14 0.30 0.36 -17.41
CA LYS A 14 -0.02 1.67 -18.02
C LYS A 14 0.47 2.84 -17.17
N PHE A 15 0.53 2.67 -15.84
CA PHE A 15 1.00 3.68 -14.90
C PHE A 15 2.47 3.49 -14.51
N PHE A 16 3.15 2.49 -15.06
CA PHE A 16 4.55 2.19 -14.75
C PHE A 16 5.49 3.37 -15.03
N ILE A 17 5.20 4.16 -16.07
CA ILE A 17 5.95 5.37 -16.40
C ILE A 17 5.96 6.38 -15.24
N TRP A 18 4.84 6.51 -14.51
CA TRP A 18 4.73 7.40 -13.37
C TRP A 18 5.49 6.86 -12.15
N TYR A 19 5.51 5.53 -11.97
CA TYR A 19 6.31 4.90 -10.91
C TYR A 19 7.81 5.05 -11.12
N ILE A 20 8.29 5.33 -12.34
CA ILE A 20 9.69 5.66 -12.61
C ILE A 20 9.94 7.17 -12.51
N LEU A 21 9.02 7.98 -13.06
CA LEU A 21 9.21 9.43 -13.14
C LEU A 21 9.19 10.09 -11.75
N TYR A 22 8.28 9.69 -10.86
CA TYR A 22 8.18 10.28 -9.52
C TYR A 22 9.46 10.06 -8.68
N PRO A 23 10.02 8.83 -8.58
CA PRO A 23 11.28 8.61 -7.89
C PRO A 23 12.44 9.45 -8.43
N ILE A 24 12.56 9.60 -9.75
CA ILE A 24 13.62 10.40 -10.36
C ILE A 24 13.47 11.88 -10.01
N PHE A 25 12.24 12.40 -10.08
CA PHE A 25 11.97 13.79 -9.73
C PHE A 25 12.28 14.09 -8.26
N PHE A 26 11.79 13.24 -7.35
CA PHE A 26 12.05 13.41 -5.91
C PHE A 26 13.52 13.19 -5.57
N TYR A 27 14.19 12.24 -6.23
CA TYR A 27 15.63 12.03 -6.08
C TYR A 27 16.42 13.32 -6.34
N MET A 28 16.00 14.13 -7.32
CA MET A 28 16.63 15.41 -7.61
C MET A 28 16.24 16.52 -6.62
N ALA A 29 15.03 16.46 -6.05
CA ALA A 29 14.51 17.49 -5.15
C ALA A 29 14.96 17.37 -3.68
N LEU A 30 15.14 16.16 -3.17
CA LEU A 30 15.46 15.91 -1.75
C LEU A 30 16.91 15.46 -1.57
N THR A 31 17.61 16.09 -0.63
CA THR A 31 19.00 15.72 -0.29
C THR A 31 19.05 14.56 0.70
N ASP A 32 18.05 14.43 1.59
CA ASP A 32 17.97 13.36 2.59
C ASP A 32 17.52 12.01 2.01
N THR A 33 18.40 11.01 2.14
CA THR A 33 18.22 9.68 1.56
C THR A 33 17.19 8.82 2.31
N LYS A 34 17.15 8.92 3.64
CA LYS A 34 16.19 8.16 4.49
C LYS A 34 14.75 8.60 4.24
N ASN A 35 14.50 9.90 4.23
CA ASN A 35 13.17 10.47 3.99
C ASN A 35 12.71 10.19 2.56
N LEU A 36 13.63 10.23 1.59
CA LEU A 36 13.34 9.87 0.21
C LEU A 36 12.78 8.45 0.08
N PHE A 37 13.43 7.47 0.70
CA PHE A 37 13.00 6.08 0.63
C PHE A 37 11.59 5.87 1.23
N ILE A 38 11.34 6.46 2.39
CA ILE A 38 10.04 6.35 3.08
C ILE A 38 8.94 6.99 2.23
N ILE A 39 9.18 8.21 1.73
CA ILE A 39 8.22 8.93 0.89
C ILE A 39 7.95 8.12 -0.39
N MET A 40 8.98 7.57 -1.05
CA MET A 40 8.80 6.82 -2.29
C MET A 40 8.03 5.54 -2.08
N SER A 41 8.43 4.71 -1.11
CA SER A 41 7.77 3.43 -0.84
C SER A 41 6.28 3.64 -0.51
N VAL A 42 5.97 4.58 0.39
CA VAL A 42 4.58 4.84 0.82
C VAL A 42 3.76 5.48 -0.30
N ILE A 43 4.24 6.56 -0.94
CA ILE A 43 3.46 7.27 -1.98
C ILE A 43 3.20 6.37 -3.19
N ILE A 44 4.18 5.57 -3.60
CA ILE A 44 4.00 4.65 -4.74
C ILE A 44 2.95 3.60 -4.41
N THR A 45 3.00 2.95 -3.24
CA THR A 45 1.99 1.95 -2.87
C THR A 45 0.61 2.57 -2.73
N VAL A 46 0.50 3.76 -2.12
CA VAL A 46 -0.77 4.48 -1.96
C VAL A 46 -1.34 4.88 -3.32
N GLY A 47 -0.54 5.50 -4.18
CA GLY A 47 -0.96 5.91 -5.52
C GLY A 47 -1.38 4.72 -6.38
N ALA A 48 -0.61 3.62 -6.32
CA ALA A 48 -0.91 2.40 -7.06
C ALA A 48 -2.22 1.75 -6.63
N THR A 49 -2.42 1.61 -5.32
CA THR A 49 -3.66 1.04 -4.77
C THR A 49 -4.86 1.88 -5.18
N VAL A 50 -4.83 3.20 -4.98
CA VAL A 50 -5.91 4.11 -5.41
C VAL A 50 -6.22 3.98 -6.90
N LYS A 51 -5.19 3.91 -7.76
CA LYS A 51 -5.37 3.79 -9.21
C LYS A 51 -5.95 2.45 -9.64
N THR A 52 -5.55 1.35 -9.01
CA THR A 52 -6.18 0.04 -9.28
C THR A 52 -7.67 0.05 -8.98
N PHE A 53 -8.07 0.67 -7.86
CA PHE A 53 -9.49 0.82 -7.51
C PHE A 53 -10.24 1.78 -8.43
N GLU A 54 -9.59 2.83 -8.91
CA GLU A 54 -10.15 3.76 -9.90
C GLU A 54 -10.50 3.06 -11.21
N ALA A 55 -9.54 2.29 -11.73
CA ALA A 55 -9.69 1.58 -12.99
C ALA A 55 -10.77 0.49 -12.91
N ASP A 56 -10.81 -0.25 -11.81
CA ASP A 56 -11.85 -1.26 -11.55
C ASP A 56 -13.26 -0.64 -11.57
N ARG A 57 -13.41 0.56 -11.00
CA ARG A 57 -14.70 1.24 -11.00
C ARG A 57 -15.06 1.82 -12.36
N LYS A 58 -14.10 2.44 -13.06
CA LYS A 58 -14.31 3.02 -14.39
C LYS A 58 -14.79 1.97 -15.40
N ASN A 59 -14.33 0.74 -15.25
CA ASN A 59 -14.67 -0.37 -16.13
C ASN A 59 -15.81 -1.25 -15.62
N GLU A 60 -16.54 -0.81 -14.57
CA GLU A 60 -17.58 -1.60 -13.89
C GLU A 60 -17.15 -3.05 -13.59
N SER A 61 -15.86 -3.23 -13.30
CA SER A 61 -15.25 -4.55 -13.16
C SER A 61 -15.91 -5.34 -12.05
N GLU A 62 -16.47 -4.70 -11.02
CA GLU A 62 -17.24 -5.37 -9.97
C GLU A 62 -18.49 -6.08 -10.51
N VAL A 63 -19.23 -5.47 -11.44
CA VAL A 63 -20.45 -6.06 -12.04
C VAL A 63 -20.07 -7.23 -12.95
N ILE A 64 -19.04 -7.03 -13.76
CA ILE A 64 -18.54 -8.08 -14.67
C ILE A 64 -18.02 -9.28 -13.86
N LEU A 65 -17.24 -9.04 -12.80
CA LEU A 65 -16.70 -10.10 -11.95
C LEU A 65 -17.77 -10.85 -11.17
N ASN A 66 -18.86 -10.18 -10.77
CA ASN A 66 -20.01 -10.83 -10.12
C ASN A 66 -20.86 -11.65 -11.08
N SER A 67 -20.86 -11.33 -12.38
CA SER A 67 -21.56 -12.11 -13.41
C SER A 67 -20.81 -13.38 -13.82
N LEU A 68 -19.53 -13.51 -13.46
CA LEU A 68 -18.73 -14.69 -13.72
C LEU A 68 -18.92 -15.73 -12.60
N PRO A 69 -18.77 -17.04 -12.89
CA PRO A 69 -18.85 -18.12 -11.89
C PRO A 69 -17.58 -18.19 -11.03
N ILE A 70 -17.20 -17.06 -10.42
CA ILE A 70 -16.02 -16.89 -9.56
C ILE A 70 -16.51 -16.68 -8.13
N SER A 71 -15.88 -17.35 -7.17
CA SER A 71 -16.26 -17.16 -5.77
C SER A 71 -15.81 -15.79 -5.25
N ARG A 72 -16.68 -15.16 -4.46
CA ARG A 72 -16.43 -13.85 -3.80
C ARG A 72 -15.11 -13.82 -3.03
N LYS A 73 -14.77 -14.92 -2.36
CA LYS A 73 -13.50 -15.10 -1.65
C LYS A 73 -12.30 -14.96 -2.60
N GLN A 74 -12.36 -15.57 -3.79
CA GLN A 74 -11.27 -15.49 -4.78
C GLN A 74 -11.05 -14.06 -5.28
N ILE A 75 -12.10 -13.26 -5.41
CA ILE A 75 -11.99 -11.85 -5.80
C ILE A 75 -11.23 -11.06 -4.72
N VAL A 76 -11.59 -11.23 -3.44
CA VAL A 76 -10.90 -10.59 -2.32
C VAL A 76 -9.43 -11.02 -2.26
N PHE A 77 -9.15 -12.33 -2.29
CA PHE A 77 -7.78 -12.84 -2.27
C PHE A 77 -6.93 -12.32 -3.44
N ALA A 78 -7.50 -12.23 -4.65
CA ALA A 78 -6.78 -11.68 -5.80
C ALA A 78 -6.31 -10.23 -5.56
N LYS A 79 -7.18 -9.36 -5.01
CA LYS A 79 -6.80 -7.97 -4.71
C LYS A 79 -5.73 -7.87 -3.63
N TYR A 80 -5.81 -8.70 -2.60
CA TYR A 80 -4.80 -8.75 -1.54
C TYR A 80 -3.43 -9.22 -2.08
N ILE A 81 -3.41 -10.22 -2.96
CA ILE A 81 -2.18 -10.68 -3.62
C ILE A 81 -1.59 -9.56 -4.48
N VAL A 82 -2.42 -8.87 -5.26
CA VAL A 82 -1.98 -7.73 -6.08
C VAL A 82 -1.40 -6.62 -5.20
N ALA A 83 -2.03 -6.29 -4.07
CA ALA A 83 -1.52 -5.28 -3.14
C ALA A 83 -0.14 -5.66 -2.55
N ILE A 84 0.07 -6.94 -2.21
CA ILE A 84 1.38 -7.44 -1.76
C ILE A 84 2.42 -7.32 -2.88
N ILE A 85 2.08 -7.67 -4.12
CA ILE A 85 2.99 -7.55 -5.27
C ILE A 85 3.39 -6.08 -5.49
N ILE A 86 2.44 -5.14 -5.41
CA ILE A 86 2.73 -3.70 -5.48
C ILE A 86 3.69 -3.29 -4.36
N LEU A 87 3.47 -3.76 -3.13
CA LEU A 87 4.35 -3.47 -2.00
C LEU A 87 5.78 -3.93 -2.31
N PHE A 88 5.97 -5.18 -2.76
CA PHE A 88 7.29 -5.68 -3.13
C PHE A 88 7.95 -4.84 -4.24
N ILE A 89 7.21 -4.47 -5.28
CA ILE A 89 7.71 -3.60 -6.36
C ILE A 89 8.10 -2.21 -5.83
N SER A 90 7.31 -1.62 -4.94
CA SER A 90 7.61 -0.31 -4.37
C SER A 90 8.86 -0.32 -3.49
N VAL A 91 9.07 -1.41 -2.72
CA VAL A 91 10.26 -1.60 -1.88
C VAL A 91 11.50 -1.81 -2.73
N THR A 92 11.43 -2.60 -3.81
CA THR A 92 12.58 -2.80 -4.71
C THR A 92 12.97 -1.52 -5.43
N ILE A 93 12.01 -0.73 -5.90
CA ILE A 93 12.26 0.59 -6.50
C ILE A 93 12.91 1.53 -5.48
N GLY A 94 12.39 1.58 -4.24
CA GLY A 94 12.99 2.39 -3.18
C GLY A 94 14.42 1.94 -2.84
N CYS A 95 14.67 0.63 -2.77
CA CYS A 95 16.00 0.10 -2.47
C CYS A 95 17.00 0.48 -3.57
N PHE A 96 16.57 0.47 -4.82
CA PHE A 96 17.40 0.87 -5.96
C PHE A 96 17.79 2.35 -5.89
N THR A 97 16.84 3.25 -5.60
CA THR A 97 17.15 4.69 -5.48
C THR A 97 18.07 5.01 -4.31
N MET A 98 17.97 4.27 -3.21
CA MET A 98 18.89 4.38 -2.08
C MET A 98 20.31 3.91 -2.44
N GLY A 99 20.43 2.74 -3.08
CA GLY A 99 21.72 2.18 -3.48
C GLY A 99 22.50 3.06 -4.47
N MET A 100 21.80 3.89 -5.26
CA MET A 100 22.42 4.88 -6.13
C MET A 100 23.00 6.09 -5.37
N LYS A 101 22.41 6.47 -4.23
CA LYS A 101 22.77 7.68 -3.49
C LYS A 101 23.79 7.45 -2.38
N ASN A 102 23.72 6.29 -1.73
CA ASN A 102 24.56 5.95 -0.58
C ASN A 102 25.30 4.63 -0.81
N GLY A 103 26.64 4.69 -0.82
CA GLY A 103 27.50 3.51 -0.59
C GLY A 103 27.58 3.11 0.89
N ALA A 104 26.55 3.41 1.69
CA ALA A 104 26.55 3.34 3.15
C ALA A 104 25.93 2.04 3.70
N ASN A 105 26.26 1.72 4.95
CA ASN A 105 25.87 0.54 5.73
C ASN A 105 24.44 0.05 5.45
N VAL A 106 24.34 -0.91 4.52
CA VAL A 106 23.09 -1.49 4.04
C VAL A 106 22.30 -2.14 5.18
N PHE A 107 23.01 -2.71 6.17
CA PHE A 107 22.40 -3.38 7.32
C PHE A 107 21.58 -2.45 8.21
N GLU A 108 22.14 -1.30 8.61
CA GLU A 108 21.44 -0.32 9.45
C GLU A 108 20.20 0.25 8.74
N PHE A 109 20.32 0.48 7.42
CA PHE A 109 19.21 0.96 6.61
C PHE A 109 18.06 -0.05 6.51
N ILE A 110 18.38 -1.33 6.30
CA ILE A 110 17.39 -2.41 6.26
C ILE A 110 16.63 -2.48 7.58
N GLU A 111 17.35 -2.49 8.70
CA GLU A 111 16.76 -2.67 10.04
C GLU A 111 15.91 -1.48 10.48
N THR A 112 16.37 -0.25 10.19
CA THR A 112 15.72 0.96 10.71
C THR A 112 14.66 1.54 9.77
N THR A 113 14.97 1.69 8.48
CA THR A 113 14.09 2.42 7.55
C THR A 113 13.24 1.51 6.68
N MET A 114 13.78 0.36 6.26
CA MET A 114 13.08 -0.56 5.37
C MET A 114 11.97 -1.32 6.11
N VAL A 115 12.26 -1.82 7.32
CA VAL A 115 11.27 -2.46 8.18
C VAL A 115 10.15 -1.48 8.56
N ALA A 116 10.49 -0.24 8.91
CA ALA A 116 9.52 0.79 9.24
C ALA A 116 8.59 1.09 8.05
N SER A 117 9.12 1.31 6.85
CA SER A 117 8.28 1.66 5.70
C SER A 117 7.35 0.53 5.27
N ILE A 118 7.82 -0.73 5.30
CA ILE A 118 7.01 -1.91 4.99
C ILE A 118 5.85 -2.03 5.97
N SER A 119 6.13 -1.85 7.26
CA SER A 119 5.14 -2.03 8.30
C SER A 119 4.08 -0.90 8.29
N PHE A 120 4.47 0.36 8.06
CA PHE A 120 3.53 1.45 7.79
C PHE A 120 2.64 1.16 6.57
N THR A 121 3.24 0.68 5.48
CA THR A 121 2.51 0.35 4.26
C THR A 121 1.52 -0.80 4.47
N LEU A 122 1.87 -1.82 5.27
CA LEU A 122 0.97 -2.92 5.64
C LEU A 122 -0.21 -2.44 6.49
N VAL A 123 0.02 -1.57 7.46
CA VAL A 123 -1.06 -0.96 8.26
C VAL A 123 -2.01 -0.19 7.34
N TYR A 124 -1.46 0.63 6.44
CA TYR A 124 -2.25 1.35 5.44
C TYR A 124 -3.13 0.42 4.60
N LEU A 125 -2.54 -0.64 4.02
CA LEU A 125 -3.27 -1.62 3.20
C LEU A 125 -4.37 -2.34 4.01
N SER A 126 -4.12 -2.61 5.28
CA SER A 126 -5.06 -3.27 6.19
C SER A 126 -6.35 -2.48 6.37
N PHE A 127 -6.30 -1.15 6.30
CA PHE A 127 -7.50 -0.31 6.38
C PHE A 127 -8.10 -0.02 5.01
N VAL A 128 -7.27 0.33 4.02
CA VAL A 128 -7.78 0.75 2.71
C VAL A 128 -8.47 -0.37 1.97
N LEU A 129 -7.96 -1.61 2.01
CA LEU A 129 -8.56 -2.72 1.29
C LEU A 129 -10.00 -3.02 1.79
N PRO A 130 -10.26 -3.28 3.09
CA PRO A 130 -11.63 -3.51 3.57
C PRO A 130 -12.59 -2.35 3.29
N ILE A 131 -12.12 -1.12 3.48
CA ILE A 131 -12.93 0.09 3.28
C ILE A 131 -13.29 0.25 1.80
N SER A 132 -12.36 -0.02 0.89
CA SER A 132 -12.60 0.04 -0.55
C SER A 132 -13.71 -0.93 -0.97
N PHE A 133 -13.72 -2.16 -0.41
CA PHE A 133 -14.79 -3.13 -0.63
C PHE A 133 -16.12 -2.70 -0.01
N TRP A 134 -16.09 -1.96 1.11
CA TRP A 134 -17.31 -1.58 1.82
C TRP A 134 -18.01 -0.34 1.26
N LEU A 135 -17.28 0.69 0.86
CA LEU A 135 -17.83 2.02 0.51
C LEU A 135 -17.80 2.34 -0.98
N GLY A 136 -17.08 1.55 -1.78
CA GLY A 136 -16.85 1.86 -3.18
C GLY A 136 -15.96 3.10 -3.41
N TYR A 137 -15.42 3.21 -4.62
CA TYR A 137 -14.28 4.07 -4.95
C TYR A 137 -14.44 5.58 -4.66
N LYS A 138 -15.60 6.20 -4.93
CA LYS A 138 -15.76 7.67 -4.85
C LYS A 138 -15.51 8.25 -3.44
N LYS A 139 -15.82 7.49 -2.38
CA LYS A 139 -15.51 7.89 -1.00
C LYS A 139 -14.14 7.41 -0.54
N SER A 140 -13.57 6.40 -1.21
CA SER A 140 -12.29 5.79 -0.83
C SER A 140 -11.13 6.76 -0.93
N ILE A 141 -11.06 7.67 -1.90
CA ILE A 141 -9.94 8.63 -2.02
C ILE A 141 -9.84 9.56 -0.80
N PHE A 142 -10.96 10.14 -0.38
CA PHE A 142 -10.98 11.02 0.79
C PHE A 142 -10.62 10.26 2.06
N ILE A 143 -11.09 9.01 2.16
CA ILE A 143 -10.77 8.13 3.29
C ILE A 143 -9.30 7.70 3.25
N THR A 144 -8.72 7.44 2.08
CA THR A 144 -7.30 7.13 1.90
C THR A 144 -6.42 8.27 2.39
N LEU A 145 -6.74 9.53 2.04
CA LEU A 145 -6.02 10.70 2.55
C LEU A 145 -6.18 10.85 4.07
N PHE A 146 -7.38 10.63 4.59
CA PHE A 146 -7.64 10.69 6.03
C PHE A 146 -6.87 9.62 6.81
N ILE A 147 -6.82 8.38 6.30
CA ILE A 147 -6.09 7.26 6.91
C ILE A 147 -4.58 7.49 6.91
N LEU A 148 -4.04 8.22 5.94
CA LEU A 148 -2.61 8.50 5.89
C LEU A 148 -2.22 9.64 6.85
N ILE A 149 -3.04 10.69 6.92
CA ILE A 149 -2.73 11.90 7.68
C ILE A 149 -3.13 11.78 9.16
N ALA A 150 -4.29 11.20 9.46
CA ALA A 150 -4.83 11.19 10.81
C ALA A 150 -3.95 10.46 11.84
N PRO A 151 -3.41 9.25 11.56
CA PRO A 151 -2.58 8.54 12.54
C PRO A 151 -1.30 9.29 12.89
N VAL A 152 -0.66 9.92 11.91
CA VAL A 152 0.57 10.70 12.11
C VAL A 152 0.28 11.90 13.01
N LEU A 153 -0.78 12.66 12.71
CA LEU A 153 -1.17 13.82 13.52
C LEU A 153 -1.55 13.42 14.95
N ILE A 154 -2.29 12.31 15.12
CA ILE A 154 -2.73 11.85 16.45
C ILE A 154 -1.51 11.42 17.30
N LEU A 155 -0.56 10.69 16.71
CA LEU A 155 0.63 10.22 17.42
C LEU A 155 1.54 11.38 17.85
N GLU A 156 1.75 12.37 16.97
CA GLU A 156 2.58 13.53 17.31
C GLU A 156 1.90 14.46 18.33
N THR A 157 0.61 14.76 18.16
CA THR A 157 -0.08 15.76 19.00
C THR A 157 -0.53 15.23 20.36
N PHE A 158 -0.99 13.97 20.45
CA PHE A 158 -1.52 13.42 21.70
C PHE A 158 -0.52 12.57 22.47
N PHE A 159 0.34 11.83 21.78
CA PHE A 159 1.26 10.89 22.41
C PHE A 159 2.69 11.41 22.52
N GLN A 160 3.02 12.54 21.86
CA GLN A 160 4.38 13.11 21.80
C GLN A 160 5.43 12.09 21.33
N ILE A 161 5.00 11.07 20.59
CA ILE A 161 5.89 10.04 20.05
C ILE A 161 6.45 10.57 18.75
N ASN A 162 7.74 10.88 18.74
CA ASN A 162 8.44 11.26 17.52
C ASN A 162 8.62 10.05 16.59
N LEU A 163 8.63 10.30 15.28
CA LEU A 163 8.87 9.28 14.25
C LEU A 163 10.17 8.48 14.48
N GLU A 164 11.18 9.09 15.13
CA GLU A 164 12.45 8.45 15.48
C GLU A 164 12.31 7.41 16.60
N GLN A 165 11.41 7.62 17.57
CA GLN A 165 11.15 6.64 18.63
C GLN A 165 10.38 5.42 18.10
N ILE A 166 9.55 5.61 17.08
CA ILE A 166 8.83 4.51 16.41
C ILE A 166 9.82 3.56 15.73
N GLN A 167 10.92 4.09 15.18
CA GLN A 167 11.97 3.27 14.54
C GLN A 167 12.68 2.33 15.53
N LEU A 168 12.71 2.65 16.83
CA LEU A 168 13.32 1.80 17.86
C LEU A 168 12.49 0.53 18.13
N TYR A 169 11.18 0.54 17.85
CA TYR A 169 10.26 -0.59 18.09
C TYR A 169 9.86 -1.32 16.80
N ASN A 170 10.68 -1.20 15.75
CA ASN A 170 10.41 -1.70 14.40
C ASN A 170 9.99 -3.17 14.33
N SER A 171 10.63 -4.06 15.08
CA SER A 171 10.31 -5.50 15.05
C SER A 171 8.88 -5.77 15.55
N ILE A 172 8.49 -5.11 16.64
CA ILE A 172 7.15 -5.22 17.23
C ILE A 172 6.11 -4.61 16.27
N LEU A 173 6.45 -3.46 15.68
CA LEU A 173 5.56 -2.78 14.73
C LEU A 173 5.32 -3.65 13.49
N LEU A 174 6.35 -4.30 12.95
CA LEU A 174 6.22 -5.24 11.83
C LEU A 174 5.30 -6.41 12.18
N ILE A 175 5.52 -7.08 13.32
CA ILE A 175 4.68 -8.21 13.74
C ILE A 175 3.22 -7.78 13.89
N SER A 176 2.97 -6.63 14.52
CA SER A 176 1.63 -6.08 14.69
C SER A 176 0.97 -5.77 13.34
N SER A 177 1.72 -5.23 12.38
CA SER A 177 1.21 -4.90 11.04
C SER A 177 0.82 -6.14 10.24
N ILE A 178 1.58 -7.24 10.35
CA ILE A 178 1.24 -8.52 9.72
C ILE A 178 -0.04 -9.10 10.33
N CYS A 179 -0.16 -9.09 11.66
CA CYS A 179 -1.36 -9.52 12.34
C CYS A 179 -2.59 -8.72 11.90
N MET A 180 -2.49 -7.38 11.84
CA MET A 180 -3.57 -6.52 11.35
C MET A 180 -3.93 -6.84 9.89
N PHE A 181 -2.94 -7.07 9.04
CA PHE A 181 -3.17 -7.39 7.64
C PHE A 181 -3.93 -8.71 7.47
N ILE A 182 -3.55 -9.74 8.23
CA ILE A 182 -4.27 -11.03 8.23
C ILE A 182 -5.72 -10.84 8.68
N VAL A 183 -5.96 -10.10 9.77
CA VAL A 183 -7.31 -9.80 10.25
C VAL A 183 -8.12 -9.06 9.18
N SER A 184 -7.50 -8.11 8.47
CA SER A 184 -8.16 -7.34 7.42
C SER A 184 -8.70 -8.22 6.28
N VAL A 185 -8.01 -9.31 5.93
CA VAL A 185 -8.47 -10.26 4.90
C VAL A 185 -9.81 -10.88 5.31
N PHE A 186 -9.91 -11.35 6.56
CA PHE A 186 -11.13 -11.96 7.08
C PHE A 186 -12.29 -10.96 7.13
N VAL A 187 -12.01 -9.72 7.54
CA VAL A 187 -13.00 -8.63 7.54
C VAL A 187 -13.48 -8.36 6.11
N SER A 188 -12.56 -8.23 5.15
CA SER A 188 -12.89 -7.98 3.75
C SER A 188 -13.75 -9.07 3.13
N VAL A 189 -13.44 -10.35 3.41
CA VAL A 189 -14.27 -11.48 2.95
C VAL A 189 -15.69 -11.37 3.49
N LYS A 190 -15.84 -11.14 4.80
CA LYS A 190 -17.15 -11.03 5.45
C LYS A 190 -17.96 -9.83 4.95
N VAL A 191 -17.29 -8.71 4.68
CA VAL A 191 -17.93 -7.50 4.13
C VAL A 191 -18.39 -7.74 2.69
N TYR A 192 -17.56 -8.39 1.87
CA TYR A 192 -17.84 -8.61 0.45
C TYR A 192 -18.91 -9.70 0.21
N GLU A 193 -19.00 -10.71 1.09
CA GLU A 193 -20.08 -11.71 1.09
C GLU A 193 -21.45 -11.09 1.43
N LYS A 194 -21.48 -10.11 2.34
CA LYS A 194 -22.72 -9.43 2.76
C LYS A 194 -23.27 -8.42 1.75
N ARG A 195 -22.52 -8.06 0.71
CA ARG A 195 -23.01 -7.14 -0.32
C ARG A 195 -23.95 -7.88 -1.27
N GLU A 196 -25.23 -7.54 -1.25
CA GLU A 196 -26.29 -8.14 -2.07
C GLU A 196 -26.31 -7.66 -3.54
N PHE A 197 -25.15 -7.49 -4.16
CA PHE A 197 -25.03 -7.36 -5.62
C PHE A 197 -24.42 -8.62 -6.20
#